data_AF-A0AAJ3GTZ6-F1
#
_entry.id   AF-A0AAJ3GTZ6-F1
#
_cell.length_a   1.000
_cell.length_b   1.000
_cell.length_c   1.000
_cell.angle_alpha   90.00
_cell.angle_beta   90.00
_cell.angle_gamma   90.00
#
_symmetry.space_group_name_H-M   'P 1'
#
loop_
_entity.id
_entity.type
_entity.pdbx_description
1 polymer ?
#
loop_
_entity_poly.entity_id
_entity_poly.type
_entity_poly.pdbx_seq_one_letter_code
_entity_poly.pdbx_strand_id
1 'polypeptide(L)'
;MDGTSASPQQMNAQQRSAHIREVVLAEGLRLRQQHPWLRHQDALGAGILAFALLGMLGSAALYMTGHMAWWVCLLLNAFFASLTHELEHDLIHSMYFRKQRVAHNLMMGLVWLARPSTINPWIRRHLHLNHHKVSGTETDMEERAITNGEPWGIARLLMVGDNVMSAFIRMLRAKTWQHKLKILKRSLLVYAPLALLHWGAWYVFLGFHAANGIASLTGTPIEWSAGTLQMMQVIDIAAVVIIGPNVLRTFCLHFVSSNMHYYGDVELGNVIQQTQVLNPWWMWPLQAFCFNFGSTHGIHHFVVKEPFYIRQMTAKVAHSVMREMGVRFNDFGTFARANRLERQAQPEAELAFSKQ
;
A
#
# COMPACT_ATOMS: atom_id res chain seq x y z
N MET A 1 -25.65 -37.00 -5.27
CA MET A 1 -24.30 -37.46 -4.88
C MET A 1 -23.75 -36.38 -3.98
N ASP A 2 -23.97 -36.56 -2.68
CA ASP A 2 -23.65 -35.57 -1.67
C ASP A 2 -22.17 -35.70 -1.33
N GLY A 3 -21.37 -34.79 -1.89
CA GLY A 3 -19.96 -34.64 -1.53
C GLY A 3 -19.87 -34.03 -0.14
N THR A 4 -19.64 -34.87 0.87
CA THR A 4 -19.27 -34.42 2.21
C THR A 4 -18.02 -33.56 2.12
N SER A 5 -18.17 -32.25 2.38
CA SER A 5 -17.07 -31.32 2.60
C SER A 5 -16.23 -31.86 3.76
N ALA A 6 -14.99 -32.27 3.49
CA ALA A 6 -14.07 -32.65 4.56
C ALA A 6 -13.90 -31.44 5.50
N SER A 7 -14.08 -31.65 6.81
CA SER A 7 -13.86 -30.61 7.81
C SER A 7 -12.48 -29.96 7.61
N PRO A 8 -12.34 -28.62 7.72
CA PRO A 8 -11.05 -27.93 7.58
C PRO A 8 -9.93 -28.50 8.47
N GLN A 9 -10.29 -29.17 9.56
CA GLN A 9 -9.36 -29.85 10.47
C GLN A 9 -8.58 -31.01 9.83
N GLN A 10 -9.09 -31.60 8.74
CA GLN A 10 -8.41 -32.69 8.02
C GLN A 10 -7.53 -32.18 6.87
N MET A 11 -7.61 -30.90 6.51
CA MET A 11 -6.88 -30.33 5.38
C MET A 11 -5.58 -29.67 5.84
N ASN A 12 -4.47 -30.02 5.19
CA ASN A 12 -3.21 -29.30 5.37
C ASN A 12 -3.29 -27.87 4.78
N ALA A 13 -2.30 -27.02 5.05
CA ALA A 13 -2.30 -25.62 4.60
C ALA A 13 -2.37 -25.46 3.07
N GLN A 14 -1.73 -26.37 2.31
CA GLN A 14 -1.75 -26.35 0.85
C GLN A 14 -3.14 -26.71 0.30
N GLN A 15 -3.79 -27.73 0.86
CA GLN A 15 -5.14 -28.14 0.49
C GLN A 15 -6.14 -27.01 0.79
N ARG A 16 -6.06 -26.40 1.97
CA ARG A 16 -6.90 -25.25 2.36
C ARG A 16 -6.71 -24.07 1.40
N SER A 17 -5.45 -23.74 1.08
CA SER A 17 -5.13 -22.68 0.12
C SER A 17 -5.67 -23.01 -1.29
N ALA A 18 -5.53 -24.26 -1.73
CA ALA A 18 -6.04 -24.71 -3.02
C ALA A 18 -7.57 -24.57 -3.11
N HIS A 19 -8.28 -24.93 -2.04
CA HIS A 19 -9.73 -24.81 -1.96
C HIS A 19 -10.20 -23.34 -2.00
N ILE A 20 -9.54 -22.43 -1.26
CA ILE A 20 -9.83 -20.98 -1.36
C ILE A 20 -9.71 -20.52 -2.82
N ARG A 21 -8.62 -20.88 -3.50
CA ARG A 21 -8.41 -20.47 -4.91
C ARG A 21 -9.50 -21.02 -5.82
N GLU A 22 -9.85 -22.29 -5.68
CA GLU A 22 -10.88 -22.95 -6.49
C GLU A 22 -12.22 -22.20 -6.37
N VAL A 23 -12.69 -21.97 -5.15
CA VAL A 23 -13.96 -21.30 -4.88
C VAL A 23 -13.95 -19.85 -5.41
N VAL A 24 -12.87 -19.10 -5.17
CA VAL A 24 -12.77 -17.71 -5.60
C VAL A 24 -12.66 -17.59 -7.13
N LEU A 25 -11.92 -18.48 -7.79
CA LEU A 25 -11.83 -18.51 -9.26
C LEU A 25 -13.16 -18.93 -9.89
N ALA A 26 -13.86 -19.89 -9.31
CA ALA A 26 -15.19 -20.29 -9.78
C ALA A 26 -16.17 -19.10 -9.71
N GLU A 27 -16.14 -18.32 -8.63
CA GLU A 27 -16.95 -17.11 -8.52
C GLU A 27 -16.53 -16.04 -9.53
N GLY A 28 -15.23 -15.83 -9.74
CA GLY A 28 -14.72 -14.93 -10.79
C GLY A 28 -15.15 -15.34 -12.21
N LEU A 29 -15.26 -16.65 -12.49
CA LEU A 29 -15.79 -17.17 -13.74
C LEU A 29 -17.30 -16.95 -13.85
N ARG A 30 -18.05 -17.21 -12.78
CA ARG A 30 -19.49 -16.96 -12.70
C ARG A 30 -19.81 -15.48 -12.98
N LEU A 31 -19.07 -14.55 -12.37
CA LEU A 31 -19.21 -13.12 -12.63
C LEU A 31 -18.98 -12.77 -14.11
N ARG A 32 -17.95 -13.34 -14.75
CA ARG A 32 -17.66 -13.10 -16.19
C ARG A 32 -18.66 -13.77 -17.14
N GLN A 33 -19.41 -14.76 -16.68
CA GLN A 33 -20.55 -15.32 -17.42
C GLN A 33 -21.78 -14.41 -17.28
N GLN A 34 -22.07 -13.94 -16.07
CA GLN A 34 -23.19 -13.03 -15.79
C GLN A 34 -22.98 -11.63 -16.39
N HIS A 35 -21.74 -11.14 -16.41
CA HIS A 35 -21.35 -9.82 -16.88
C HIS A 35 -20.23 -9.95 -17.93
N PRO A 36 -20.57 -10.24 -19.20
CA PRO A 36 -19.58 -10.49 -20.25
C PRO A 36 -18.59 -9.33 -20.48
N TRP A 37 -18.96 -8.09 -20.13
CA TRP A 37 -18.08 -6.94 -20.23
C TRP A 37 -16.82 -7.06 -19.36
N LEU A 38 -16.85 -7.86 -18.27
CA LEU A 38 -15.70 -8.19 -17.44
C LEU A 38 -14.60 -8.98 -18.17
N ARG A 39 -14.89 -9.51 -19.37
CA ARG A 39 -13.90 -10.18 -20.23
C ARG A 39 -13.00 -9.18 -20.95
N HIS A 40 -13.40 -7.91 -21.05
CA HIS A 40 -12.62 -6.85 -21.69
C HIS A 40 -11.65 -6.17 -20.71
N GLN A 41 -10.81 -6.98 -20.05
CA GLN A 41 -9.94 -6.56 -18.96
C GLN A 41 -9.04 -5.37 -19.33
N ASP A 42 -8.44 -5.37 -20.52
CA ASP A 42 -7.58 -4.27 -21.01
C ASP A 42 -8.35 -2.94 -21.14
N ALA A 43 -9.56 -2.99 -21.70
CA ALA A 43 -10.42 -1.82 -21.84
C ALA A 43 -10.89 -1.29 -20.48
N LEU A 44 -11.21 -2.18 -19.54
CA LEU A 44 -11.57 -1.80 -18.17
C LEU A 44 -10.40 -1.15 -17.43
N GLY A 45 -9.21 -1.75 -17.51
CA GLY A 45 -8.01 -1.17 -16.91
C GLY A 45 -7.69 0.22 -17.47
N ALA A 46 -7.76 0.39 -18.79
CA ALA A 46 -7.57 1.68 -19.44
C ALA A 46 -8.67 2.70 -19.07
N GLY A 47 -9.94 2.27 -19.02
CA GLY A 47 -11.07 3.11 -18.66
C GLY A 47 -11.00 3.61 -17.22
N ILE A 48 -10.65 2.74 -16.27
CA ILE A 48 -10.43 3.12 -14.87
C ILE A 48 -9.27 4.11 -14.75
N LEU A 49 -8.16 3.88 -15.49
CA LEU A 49 -7.03 4.79 -15.50
C LEU A 49 -7.43 6.17 -16.04
N ALA A 50 -8.13 6.21 -17.17
CA ALA A 50 -8.62 7.45 -17.76
C ALA A 50 -9.55 8.20 -16.81
N PHE A 51 -10.51 7.49 -16.19
CA PHE A 51 -11.42 8.04 -15.20
C PHE A 51 -10.65 8.65 -14.00
N ALA A 52 -9.67 7.93 -13.45
CA ALA A 52 -8.88 8.43 -12.33
C ALA A 52 -8.05 9.66 -12.71
N LEU A 53 -7.37 9.65 -13.86
CA LEU A 53 -6.58 10.79 -14.33
C LEU A 53 -7.44 12.02 -14.63
N LEU A 54 -8.58 11.84 -15.31
CA LEU A 54 -9.53 12.92 -15.57
C LEU A 54 -10.12 13.47 -14.27
N GLY A 55 -10.40 12.61 -13.29
CA GLY A 55 -10.83 13.01 -11.96
C GLY A 55 -9.79 13.88 -11.25
N MET A 56 -8.52 13.48 -11.29
CA MET A 56 -7.42 14.26 -10.70
C MET A 56 -7.23 15.62 -11.40
N LEU A 57 -7.22 15.63 -12.73
CA LEU A 57 -7.05 16.85 -13.52
C LEU A 57 -8.25 17.80 -13.38
N GLY A 58 -9.47 17.26 -13.40
CA GLY A 58 -10.69 18.04 -13.23
C GLY A 58 -10.78 18.66 -11.83
N SER A 59 -10.47 17.88 -10.79
CA SER A 59 -10.39 18.36 -9.40
C SER A 59 -9.33 19.46 -9.24
N ALA A 60 -8.15 19.28 -9.82
CA ALA A 60 -7.09 20.31 -9.83
C ALA A 60 -7.53 21.58 -10.56
N ALA A 61 -8.17 21.47 -11.73
CA ALA A 61 -8.67 22.61 -12.49
C ALA A 61 -9.76 23.38 -11.73
N LEU A 62 -10.70 22.68 -11.08
CA LEU A 62 -11.73 23.30 -10.25
C LEU A 62 -11.13 24.02 -9.03
N TYR A 63 -10.10 23.45 -8.41
CA TYR A 63 -9.36 24.12 -7.33
C TYR A 63 -8.65 25.38 -7.82
N MET A 64 -7.87 25.27 -8.91
CA MET A 64 -7.09 26.39 -9.45
C MET A 64 -7.96 27.54 -9.97
N THR A 65 -9.19 27.26 -10.39
CA THR A 65 -10.16 28.27 -10.83
C THR A 65 -11.07 28.78 -9.71
N GLY A 66 -10.86 28.35 -8.46
CA GLY A 66 -11.61 28.83 -7.29
C GLY A 66 -12.99 28.19 -7.07
N HIS A 67 -13.36 27.15 -7.84
CA HIS A 67 -14.65 26.46 -7.73
C HIS A 67 -14.64 25.30 -6.73
N MET A 68 -13.48 24.90 -6.22
CA MET A 68 -13.32 23.81 -5.27
C MET A 68 -12.38 24.20 -4.14
N ALA A 69 -12.77 23.92 -2.90
CA ALA A 69 -11.89 24.11 -1.75
C ALA A 69 -10.68 23.16 -1.82
N TRP A 70 -9.53 23.62 -1.35
CA TRP A 70 -8.27 22.86 -1.41
C TRP A 70 -8.39 21.47 -0.77
N TRP A 71 -9.11 21.34 0.35
CA TRP A 71 -9.22 20.07 1.06
C TRP A 71 -10.09 19.07 0.28
N VAL A 72 -11.13 19.53 -0.43
CA VAL A 72 -11.93 18.67 -1.32
C VAL A 72 -11.04 18.15 -2.46
N CYS A 73 -10.27 19.05 -3.09
CA CYS A 73 -9.34 18.70 -4.15
C CYS A 73 -8.33 17.65 -3.69
N LEU A 74 -7.76 17.86 -2.50
CA LEU A 74 -6.79 16.97 -1.91
C LEU A 74 -7.36 15.57 -1.69
N LEU A 75 -8.53 15.48 -1.05
CA LEU A 75 -9.17 14.20 -0.74
C LEU A 75 -9.62 13.46 -2.02
N LEU A 76 -10.18 14.17 -2.99
CA LEU A 76 -10.55 13.57 -4.29
C LEU A 76 -9.32 13.04 -5.02
N ASN A 77 -8.24 13.81 -5.07
CA ASN A 77 -7.02 13.38 -5.75
C ASN A 77 -6.35 12.21 -5.03
N ALA A 78 -6.44 12.14 -3.69
CA ALA A 78 -5.95 11.00 -2.92
C ALA A 78 -6.77 9.74 -3.22
N PHE A 79 -8.10 9.88 -3.34
CA PHE A 79 -8.98 8.78 -3.74
C PHE A 79 -8.68 8.29 -5.15
N PHE A 80 -8.57 9.18 -6.16
CA PHE A 80 -8.21 8.77 -7.53
C PHE A 80 -6.80 8.17 -7.61
N ALA A 81 -5.85 8.68 -6.83
CA ALA A 81 -4.53 8.08 -6.69
C ALA A 81 -4.60 6.64 -6.11
N SER A 82 -5.59 6.33 -5.26
CA SER A 82 -5.79 4.97 -4.75
C SER A 82 -6.23 3.97 -5.83
N LEU A 83 -7.11 4.38 -6.76
CA LEU A 83 -7.50 3.56 -7.92
C LEU A 83 -6.31 3.23 -8.81
N THR A 84 -5.49 4.24 -9.10
CA THR A 84 -4.31 4.05 -9.94
C THR A 84 -3.30 3.10 -9.26
N HIS A 85 -3.29 3.00 -7.93
CA HIS A 85 -2.42 2.07 -7.21
C HIS A 85 -2.86 0.62 -7.40
N GLU A 86 -4.14 0.34 -7.22
CA GLU A 86 -4.68 -0.99 -7.51
C GLU A 86 -4.43 -1.38 -8.98
N LEU A 87 -4.53 -0.43 -9.91
CA LEU A 87 -4.12 -0.65 -11.30
C LEU A 87 -2.63 -1.00 -11.45
N GLU A 88 -1.73 -0.29 -10.77
CA GLU A 88 -0.30 -0.66 -10.78
C GLU A 88 -0.08 -2.05 -10.20
N HIS A 89 -0.80 -2.38 -9.13
CA HIS A 89 -0.75 -3.69 -8.49
C HIS A 89 -1.14 -4.82 -9.45
N ASP A 90 -2.13 -4.59 -10.32
CA ASP A 90 -2.48 -5.54 -11.38
C ASP A 90 -1.47 -5.48 -12.55
N LEU A 91 -0.95 -4.30 -12.91
CA LEU A 91 0.04 -4.13 -14.00
C LEU A 91 1.36 -4.83 -13.69
N ILE A 92 1.85 -4.83 -12.45
CA ILE A 92 3.08 -5.54 -12.09
C ILE A 92 2.94 -7.07 -12.25
N HIS A 93 1.72 -7.61 -12.20
CA HIS A 93 1.39 -8.99 -12.58
C HIS A 93 1.08 -9.17 -14.07
N SER A 94 1.28 -8.14 -14.89
CA SER A 94 1.00 -8.12 -16.32
C SER A 94 -0.45 -8.54 -16.63
N MET A 95 -1.40 -8.00 -15.86
CA MET A 95 -2.82 -8.24 -16.08
C MET A 95 -3.39 -7.45 -17.24
N TYR A 96 -2.94 -6.22 -17.48
CA TYR A 96 -3.41 -5.39 -18.60
C TYR A 96 -2.39 -5.31 -19.72
N PHE A 97 -2.86 -5.38 -20.96
CA PHE A 97 -2.10 -5.25 -22.21
C PHE A 97 -0.88 -6.18 -22.27
N ARG A 98 -0.99 -7.39 -21.72
CA ARG A 98 0.15 -8.34 -21.59
C ARG A 98 0.90 -8.58 -22.90
N LYS A 99 0.17 -8.62 -24.02
CA LYS A 99 0.74 -8.84 -25.36
C LYS A 99 1.17 -7.55 -26.06
N GLN A 100 0.75 -6.38 -25.56
CA GLN A 100 0.99 -5.07 -26.17
C GLN A 100 1.91 -4.24 -25.28
N ARG A 101 3.22 -4.41 -25.46
CA ARG A 101 4.25 -3.81 -24.58
C ARG A 101 4.15 -2.29 -24.48
N VAL A 102 3.85 -1.60 -25.57
CA VAL A 102 3.74 -0.12 -25.58
C VAL A 102 2.60 0.33 -24.68
N ALA A 103 1.39 -0.20 -24.87
CA ALA A 103 0.23 0.14 -24.06
C ALA A 103 0.44 -0.21 -22.57
N HIS A 104 1.02 -1.38 -22.29
CA HIS A 104 1.35 -1.79 -20.92
C HIS A 104 2.30 -0.81 -20.22
N ASN A 105 3.41 -0.45 -20.88
CA ASN A 105 4.40 0.46 -20.28
C ASN A 105 3.90 1.90 -20.22
N LEU A 106 3.05 2.32 -21.15
CA LEU A 106 2.35 3.60 -21.06
C LEU A 106 1.47 3.66 -19.82
N MET A 107 0.65 2.63 -19.57
CA MET A 107 -0.15 2.55 -18.35
C MET A 107 0.72 2.56 -17.08
N MET A 108 1.82 1.79 -17.06
CA MET A 108 2.79 1.81 -15.95
C MET A 108 3.39 3.20 -15.72
N GLY A 109 3.74 3.92 -16.78
CA GLY A 109 4.24 5.29 -16.67
C GLY A 109 3.19 6.26 -16.16
N LEU A 110 1.95 6.17 -16.64
CA LEU A 110 0.84 7.04 -16.23
C LEU A 110 0.46 6.82 -14.76
N VAL A 111 0.40 5.58 -14.27
CA VAL A 111 0.14 5.32 -12.85
C VAL A 111 1.28 5.82 -11.96
N TRP A 112 2.53 5.83 -12.45
CA TRP A 112 3.66 6.41 -11.72
C TRP A 112 3.60 7.94 -11.69
N LEU A 113 3.24 8.58 -12.80
CA LEU A 113 3.04 10.03 -12.87
C LEU A 113 1.89 10.50 -11.96
N ALA A 114 0.81 9.71 -11.85
CA ALA A 114 -0.28 9.99 -10.93
C ALA A 114 0.14 9.86 -9.45
N ARG A 115 1.17 9.04 -9.18
CA ARG A 115 1.69 8.77 -7.84
C ARG A 115 3.20 8.97 -7.75
N PRO A 116 3.67 10.22 -7.85
CA PRO A 116 5.09 10.47 -7.88
C PRO A 116 5.78 10.11 -6.56
N SER A 117 5.06 9.95 -5.43
CA SER A 117 5.64 9.60 -4.12
C SER A 117 6.18 8.16 -4.01
N THR A 118 5.88 7.29 -4.99
CA THR A 118 6.22 5.87 -4.95
C THR A 118 7.52 5.55 -5.69
N ILE A 119 8.13 4.42 -5.35
CA ILE A 119 9.28 3.90 -6.10
C ILE A 119 8.91 3.63 -7.57
N ASN A 120 9.93 3.55 -8.42
CA ASN A 120 9.79 3.16 -9.82
C ASN A 120 9.02 1.83 -9.94
N PRO A 121 7.91 1.78 -10.71
CA PRO A 121 7.01 0.62 -10.71
C PRO A 121 7.61 -0.60 -11.43
N TRP A 122 8.56 -0.41 -12.35
CA TRP A 122 9.30 -1.52 -12.97
C TRP A 122 10.23 -2.19 -11.96
N ILE A 123 10.84 -1.42 -11.05
CA ILE A 123 11.61 -1.99 -9.93
C ILE A 123 10.66 -2.65 -8.94
N ARG A 124 9.57 -1.96 -8.57
CA ARG A 124 8.55 -2.49 -7.66
C ARG A 124 8.01 -3.83 -8.13
N ARG A 125 7.82 -4.02 -9.44
CA ARG A 125 7.40 -5.31 -10.01
C ARG A 125 8.25 -6.48 -9.54
N HIS A 126 9.57 -6.33 -9.53
CA HIS A 126 10.48 -7.39 -9.08
C HIS A 126 10.35 -7.63 -7.57
N LEU A 127 10.23 -6.56 -6.79
CA LEU A 127 10.01 -6.66 -5.34
C LEU A 127 8.70 -7.36 -5.01
N HIS A 128 7.63 -7.02 -5.73
CA HIS A 128 6.30 -7.55 -5.51
C HIS A 128 6.17 -9.02 -5.91
N LEU A 129 6.72 -9.41 -7.07
CA LEU A 129 6.76 -10.82 -7.45
C LEU A 129 7.59 -11.67 -6.47
N ASN A 130 8.61 -11.07 -5.84
CA ASN A 130 9.36 -11.74 -4.77
C ASN A 130 8.54 -11.82 -3.48
N HIS A 131 7.86 -10.74 -3.10
CA HIS A 131 6.98 -10.69 -1.93
C HIS A 131 5.98 -11.86 -1.91
N HIS A 132 5.34 -12.20 -3.04
CA HIS A 132 4.47 -13.39 -3.12
C HIS A 132 5.15 -14.72 -2.72
N LYS A 133 6.46 -14.84 -2.94
CA LYS A 133 7.24 -16.05 -2.66
C LYS A 133 7.74 -16.10 -1.23
N VAL A 134 8.14 -14.95 -0.68
CA VAL A 134 8.85 -14.85 0.60
C VAL A 134 8.09 -14.03 1.65
N SER A 135 6.79 -13.80 1.44
CA SER A 135 5.95 -12.97 2.29
C SER A 135 6.07 -13.38 3.76
N GLY A 136 6.18 -12.39 4.64
CA GLY A 136 6.33 -12.59 6.08
C GLY A 136 7.73 -12.98 6.54
N THR A 137 8.72 -13.06 5.64
CA THR A 137 10.13 -13.29 5.99
C THR A 137 10.95 -12.00 6.00
N GLU A 138 12.18 -12.04 6.50
CA GLU A 138 13.12 -10.91 6.45
C GLU A 138 13.49 -10.49 5.01
N THR A 139 13.35 -11.40 4.05
CA THR A 139 13.69 -11.16 2.64
C THR A 139 12.54 -10.52 1.84
N ASP A 140 11.37 -10.37 2.47
CA ASP A 140 10.23 -9.64 1.92
C ASP A 140 10.49 -8.13 1.94
N MET A 141 11.31 -7.67 1.00
CA MET A 141 11.74 -6.28 0.94
C MET A 141 10.60 -5.29 0.65
N GLU A 142 9.51 -5.73 0.02
CA GLU A 142 8.38 -4.83 -0.27
C GLU A 142 7.68 -4.44 1.03
N GLU A 143 7.25 -5.42 1.82
CA GLU A 143 6.55 -5.16 3.07
C GLU A 143 7.48 -4.62 4.16
N ARG A 144 8.75 -5.09 4.19
CA ARG A 144 9.76 -4.53 5.11
C ARG A 144 10.02 -3.06 4.82
N ALA A 145 10.05 -2.64 3.55
CA ALA A 145 10.24 -1.22 3.23
C ALA A 145 9.13 -0.33 3.79
N ILE A 146 7.91 -0.86 3.91
CA ILE A 146 6.73 -0.15 4.44
C ILE A 146 6.40 -0.50 5.90
N THR A 147 7.40 -0.97 6.67
CA THR A 147 7.37 -1.17 8.13
C THR A 147 6.75 -2.45 8.68
N ASN A 148 6.40 -3.45 7.83
CA ASN A 148 5.97 -4.75 8.34
C ASN A 148 7.05 -5.33 9.28
N GLY A 149 6.70 -5.75 10.49
CA GLY A 149 7.63 -6.27 11.49
C GLY A 149 8.40 -5.22 12.30
N GLU A 150 8.13 -3.92 12.13
CA GLU A 150 8.65 -2.88 13.04
C GLU A 150 7.68 -2.70 14.23
N PRO A 151 8.14 -2.58 15.48
CA PRO A 151 7.25 -2.30 16.61
C PRO A 151 6.66 -0.89 16.49
N TRP A 152 5.40 -0.71 16.95
CA TRP A 152 4.76 0.60 16.99
C TRP A 152 5.45 1.53 17.99
N GLY A 153 5.65 2.78 17.56
CA GLY A 153 6.35 3.84 18.29
C GLY A 153 6.61 5.01 17.35
N ILE A 154 7.27 6.06 17.85
CA ILE A 154 7.52 7.30 17.08
C ILE A 154 8.25 6.99 15.76
N ALA A 155 9.25 6.11 15.80
CA ALA A 155 9.98 5.73 14.60
C ALA A 155 9.07 5.10 13.53
N ARG A 156 8.27 4.08 13.88
CA ARG A 156 7.35 3.45 12.91
C ARG A 156 6.34 4.44 12.37
N LEU A 157 5.79 5.32 13.21
CA LEU A 157 4.84 6.35 12.77
C LEU A 157 5.44 7.25 11.68
N LEU A 158 6.67 7.72 11.89
CA LEU A 158 7.40 8.51 10.91
C LEU A 158 7.67 7.71 9.62
N MET A 159 8.07 6.45 9.74
CA MET A 159 8.37 5.58 8.59
C MET A 159 7.12 5.22 7.76
N VAL A 160 5.94 5.10 8.39
CA VAL A 160 4.66 4.81 7.70
C VAL A 160 4.21 6.02 6.89
N GLY A 161 4.35 7.23 7.45
CA GLY A 161 3.95 8.46 6.77
C GLY A 161 4.91 8.94 5.70
N ASP A 162 6.18 8.50 5.75
CA ASP A 162 7.23 9.03 4.90
C ASP A 162 8.28 7.97 4.52
N ASN A 163 8.35 7.69 3.23
CA ASN A 163 9.21 6.66 2.64
C ASN A 163 10.69 7.03 2.63
N VAL A 164 11.00 8.32 2.57
CA VAL A 164 12.36 8.83 2.70
C VAL A 164 12.78 8.74 4.17
N MET A 165 11.86 9.03 5.10
CA MET A 165 12.10 8.83 6.53
C MET A 165 12.29 7.35 6.89
N SER A 166 11.55 6.44 6.26
CA SER A 166 11.79 4.99 6.34
C SER A 166 13.22 4.61 5.92
N ALA A 167 13.67 5.08 4.77
CA ALA A 167 15.04 4.85 4.31
C ALA A 167 16.09 5.49 5.24
N PHE A 168 15.84 6.72 5.71
CA PHE A 168 16.74 7.46 6.59
C PHE A 168 16.91 6.78 7.95
N ILE A 169 15.82 6.42 8.62
CA ILE A 169 15.86 5.72 9.91
C ILE A 169 16.57 4.36 9.77
N ARG A 170 16.31 3.62 8.69
CA ARG A 170 17.02 2.36 8.41
C ARG A 170 18.52 2.58 8.19
N MET A 171 18.90 3.65 7.49
CA MET A 171 20.30 4.05 7.33
C MET A 171 20.94 4.41 8.68
N LEU A 172 20.26 5.17 9.54
CA LEU A 172 20.78 5.52 10.87
C LEU A 172 21.02 4.27 11.74
N ARG A 173 20.13 3.27 11.65
CA ARG A 173 20.23 1.99 12.36
C ARG A 173 21.26 1.02 11.77
N ALA A 174 21.80 1.28 10.58
CA ALA A 174 22.78 0.41 9.95
C ALA A 174 24.14 0.49 10.67
N LYS A 175 24.69 -0.68 11.06
CA LYS A 175 25.90 -0.78 11.88
C LYS A 175 27.18 -0.34 11.17
N THR A 176 27.28 -0.54 9.85
CA THR A 176 28.51 -0.29 9.08
C THR A 176 28.32 0.82 8.06
N TRP A 177 29.38 1.59 7.80
CA TRP A 177 29.37 2.66 6.79
C TRP A 177 29.05 2.14 5.39
N GLN A 178 29.60 0.98 5.03
CA GLN A 178 29.31 0.32 3.75
C GLN A 178 27.81 0.01 3.61
N HIS A 179 27.15 -0.43 4.69
CA HIS A 179 25.72 -0.69 4.68
C HIS A 179 24.91 0.62 4.57
N LYS A 180 25.32 1.68 5.26
CA LYS A 180 24.72 3.03 5.12
C LYS A 180 24.76 3.51 3.67
N LEU A 181 25.93 3.45 3.03
CA LEU A 181 26.09 3.84 1.62
C LEU A 181 25.23 2.97 0.68
N LYS A 182 25.12 1.67 0.95
CA LYS A 182 24.26 0.76 0.17
C LYS A 182 22.79 1.15 0.27
N ILE A 183 22.29 1.47 1.46
CA ILE A 183 20.92 1.94 1.67
C ILE A 183 20.69 3.25 0.94
N LEU A 184 21.61 4.22 1.07
CA LEU A 184 21.50 5.51 0.40
C LEU A 184 21.45 5.36 -1.12
N LYS A 185 22.43 4.65 -1.71
CA LYS A 185 22.49 4.41 -3.16
C LYS A 185 21.23 3.71 -3.67
N ARG A 186 20.78 2.66 -2.96
CA ARG A 186 19.55 1.94 -3.34
C ARG A 186 18.34 2.86 -3.29
N SER A 187 18.19 3.64 -2.21
CA SER A 187 17.07 4.56 -2.03
C SER A 187 17.02 5.60 -3.16
N LEU A 188 18.14 6.23 -3.49
CA LEU A 188 18.21 7.18 -4.60
C LEU A 188 17.77 6.54 -5.92
N LEU A 189 18.25 5.33 -6.24
CA LEU A 189 17.92 4.64 -7.48
C LEU A 189 16.44 4.22 -7.57
N VAL A 190 15.85 3.73 -6.47
CA VAL A 190 14.45 3.28 -6.50
C VAL A 190 13.45 4.43 -6.47
N TYR A 191 13.80 5.55 -5.85
CA TYR A 191 12.93 6.74 -5.78
C TYR A 191 13.11 7.70 -6.98
N ALA A 192 14.21 7.61 -7.73
CA ALA A 192 14.44 8.53 -8.84
C ALA A 192 13.51 8.29 -10.05
N PRO A 193 13.15 9.37 -10.78
CA PRO A 193 13.29 10.78 -10.40
C PRO A 193 12.08 11.29 -9.59
N LEU A 194 10.90 10.69 -9.79
CA LEU A 194 9.63 11.28 -9.36
C LEU A 194 9.48 11.35 -7.84
N ALA A 195 9.86 10.31 -7.11
CA ALA A 195 9.71 10.32 -5.64
C ALA A 195 10.72 11.26 -4.98
N LEU A 196 11.92 11.40 -5.53
CA LEU A 196 12.87 12.39 -5.04
C LEU A 196 12.33 13.82 -5.24
N LEU A 197 11.75 14.12 -6.40
CA LEU A 197 11.13 15.41 -6.66
C LEU A 197 9.91 15.66 -5.77
N HIS A 198 9.03 14.66 -5.61
CA HIS A 198 7.84 14.74 -4.75
C HIS A 198 8.21 14.99 -3.28
N TRP A 199 9.05 14.14 -2.69
CA TRP A 199 9.41 14.26 -1.28
C TRP A 199 10.29 15.50 -1.02
N GLY A 200 11.15 15.85 -1.97
CA GLY A 200 11.91 17.10 -1.91
C GLY A 200 11.00 18.33 -1.88
N ALA A 201 10.02 18.41 -2.79
CA ALA A 201 9.04 19.50 -2.80
C ALA A 201 8.17 19.50 -1.54
N TRP A 202 7.81 18.32 -1.01
CA TRP A 202 7.09 18.21 0.26
C TRP A 202 7.88 18.78 1.44
N TYR A 203 9.18 18.48 1.53
CA TYR A 203 10.04 19.03 2.59
C TYR A 203 10.29 20.53 2.44
N VAL A 204 10.43 21.04 1.21
CA VAL A 204 10.50 22.48 0.95
C VAL A 204 9.21 23.16 1.39
N PHE A 205 8.05 22.60 1.05
CA PHE A 205 6.74 23.08 1.50
C PHE A 205 6.65 23.15 3.02
N LEU A 206 6.93 22.04 3.71
CA LEU A 206 6.88 21.99 5.18
C LEU A 206 7.87 22.95 5.83
N GLY A 207 9.11 23.00 5.33
CA GLY A 207 10.15 23.88 5.87
C GLY A 207 9.82 25.36 5.70
N PHE A 208 9.33 25.75 4.51
CA PHE A 208 8.92 27.12 4.24
C PHE A 208 7.76 27.56 5.15
N HIS A 209 6.68 26.78 5.23
CA HIS A 209 5.52 27.14 6.04
C HIS A 209 5.81 27.06 7.55
N ALA A 210 6.65 26.12 8.00
CA ALA A 210 7.09 26.07 9.39
C ALA A 210 7.94 27.29 9.77
N ALA A 211 8.89 27.68 8.92
CA ALA A 211 9.73 28.86 9.16
C ALA A 211 8.89 30.14 9.24
N ASN A 212 7.95 30.34 8.31
CA ASN A 212 7.04 31.49 8.33
C ASN A 212 6.09 31.46 9.54
N GLY A 213 5.61 30.28 9.94
CA GLY A 213 4.79 30.11 11.13
C GLY A 213 5.53 30.50 12.41
N ILE A 214 6.78 30.04 12.58
CA ILE A 214 7.63 30.40 13.73
C ILE A 214 7.91 31.91 13.72
N ALA A 215 8.31 32.45 12.57
CA ALA A 215 8.58 33.87 12.38
C ALA A 215 7.38 34.75 12.74
N SER A 216 6.16 34.33 12.36
CA SER A 216 4.93 35.01 12.73
C SER A 216 4.67 34.98 14.23
N LEU A 217 4.94 33.86 14.90
CA LEU A 217 4.78 33.73 16.36
C LEU A 217 5.81 34.56 17.14
N THR A 218 7.01 34.76 16.59
CA THR A 218 8.08 35.56 17.21
C THR A 218 8.05 37.04 16.82
N GLY A 219 7.12 37.45 15.96
CA GLY A 219 7.05 38.83 15.46
C GLY A 219 8.24 39.22 14.59
N THR A 220 8.91 38.25 13.97
CA THR A 220 10.09 38.45 13.12
C THR A 220 9.83 37.89 11.71
N PRO A 221 8.98 38.56 10.88
CA PRO A 221 8.68 38.09 9.53
C PRO A 221 9.93 37.84 8.69
N ILE A 222 9.89 36.81 7.85
CA ILE A 222 10.99 36.49 6.94
C ILE A 222 10.73 37.18 5.59
N GLU A 223 11.65 38.07 5.20
CA GLU A 223 11.61 38.73 3.90
C GLU A 223 12.18 37.81 2.82
N TRP A 224 11.31 36.96 2.25
CA TRP A 224 11.69 36.09 1.14
C TRP A 224 11.83 36.86 -0.18
N SER A 225 12.76 36.42 -1.03
CA SER A 225 12.90 36.97 -2.38
C SER A 225 11.65 36.73 -3.23
N ALA A 226 11.38 37.60 -4.21
CA ALA A 226 10.28 37.42 -5.16
C ALA A 226 10.35 36.06 -5.88
N GLY A 227 11.55 35.59 -6.23
CA GLY A 227 11.75 34.28 -6.84
C GLY A 227 11.37 33.13 -5.92
N THR A 228 11.69 33.23 -4.63
CA THR A 228 11.27 32.24 -3.62
C THR A 228 9.75 32.18 -3.51
N LEU A 229 9.08 33.35 -3.45
CA LEU A 229 7.62 33.42 -3.35
C LEU A 229 6.93 32.85 -4.59
N GLN A 230 7.46 33.12 -5.79
CA GLN A 230 6.93 32.56 -7.03
C GLN A 230 7.08 31.02 -7.09
N MET A 231 8.24 30.50 -6.68
CA MET A 231 8.45 29.06 -6.57
C MET A 231 7.49 28.43 -5.56
N MET A 232 7.29 29.08 -4.41
CA MET A 232 6.40 28.59 -3.37
C MET A 232 4.94 28.58 -3.82
N GLN A 233 4.50 29.54 -4.64
CA GLN A 233 3.16 29.48 -5.22
C GLN A 233 2.93 28.20 -6.04
N VAL A 234 3.93 27.76 -6.82
CA VAL A 234 3.87 26.50 -7.57
C VAL A 234 3.85 25.30 -6.62
N ILE A 235 4.70 25.31 -5.59
CA ILE A 235 4.78 24.25 -4.59
C ILE A 235 3.48 24.15 -3.78
N ASP A 236 2.84 25.26 -3.44
CA ASP A 236 1.58 25.30 -2.68
C ASP A 236 0.42 24.72 -3.51
N ILE A 237 0.36 25.05 -4.80
CA ILE A 237 -0.60 24.41 -5.72
C ILE A 237 -0.30 22.92 -5.79
N ALA A 238 0.96 22.52 -5.99
CA ALA A 238 1.37 21.12 -6.03
C ALA A 238 1.06 20.38 -4.72
N ALA A 239 1.21 21.02 -3.57
CA ALA A 239 0.87 20.50 -2.25
C ALA A 239 -0.59 20.07 -2.19
N VAL A 240 -1.49 20.86 -2.77
CA VAL A 240 -2.93 20.55 -2.80
C VAL A 240 -3.26 19.49 -3.86
N VAL A 241 -2.75 19.62 -5.08
CA VAL A 241 -3.26 18.83 -6.22
C VAL A 241 -2.55 17.49 -6.40
N ILE A 242 -1.31 17.32 -5.94
CA ILE A 242 -0.57 16.07 -6.19
C ILE A 242 0.31 15.61 -5.03
N ILE A 243 1.02 16.50 -4.33
CA ILE A 243 1.96 16.11 -3.28
C ILE A 243 1.21 15.63 -2.04
N GLY A 244 0.39 16.49 -1.42
CA GLY A 244 -0.41 16.18 -0.24
C GLY A 244 -1.36 15.00 -0.44
N PRO A 245 -2.09 14.89 -1.57
CA PRO A 245 -2.87 13.70 -1.89
C PRO A 245 -2.07 12.40 -1.83
N ASN A 246 -0.86 12.42 -2.39
CA ASN A 246 0.02 11.26 -2.41
C ASN A 246 0.70 10.98 -1.06
N VAL A 247 0.92 12.00 -0.22
CA VAL A 247 1.35 11.80 1.18
C VAL A 247 0.25 11.10 1.97
N LEU A 248 -0.99 11.62 1.91
CA LEU A 248 -2.15 11.03 2.60
C LEU A 248 -2.38 9.59 2.15
N ARG A 249 -2.41 9.37 0.84
CA ARG A 249 -2.62 8.04 0.24
C ARG A 249 -1.49 7.06 0.61
N THR A 250 -0.23 7.50 0.58
CA THR A 250 0.90 6.67 1.01
C THR A 250 0.77 6.27 2.47
N PHE A 251 0.49 7.22 3.37
CA PHE A 251 0.26 6.92 4.78
C PHE A 251 -0.86 5.88 4.95
N CYS A 252 -2.00 6.08 4.30
CA CYS A 252 -3.15 5.17 4.42
C CYS A 252 -2.83 3.76 3.91
N LEU A 253 -2.22 3.64 2.72
CA LEU A 253 -1.79 2.34 2.21
C LEU A 253 -0.78 1.69 3.16
N HIS A 254 0.25 2.41 3.58
CA HIS A 254 1.34 1.83 4.36
C HIS A 254 0.85 1.40 5.73
N PHE A 255 -0.03 2.19 6.34
CA PHE A 255 -0.72 1.79 7.56
C PHE A 255 -1.52 0.50 7.35
N VAL A 256 -2.33 0.40 6.31
CA VAL A 256 -3.18 -0.78 6.08
C VAL A 256 -2.34 -2.01 5.73
N SER A 257 -1.49 -1.92 4.70
CA SER A 257 -0.67 -3.04 4.21
C SER A 257 0.29 -3.56 5.27
N SER A 258 1.01 -2.65 5.94
CA SER A 258 2.00 -3.07 6.94
C SER A 258 1.40 -3.60 8.23
N ASN A 259 0.08 -3.47 8.47
CA ASN A 259 -0.60 -4.09 9.62
C ASN A 259 -1.37 -5.36 9.24
N MET A 260 -1.66 -5.57 7.95
CA MET A 260 -2.36 -6.77 7.49
C MET A 260 -1.43 -7.94 7.16
N HIS A 261 -0.18 -7.68 6.81
CA HIS A 261 0.82 -8.72 6.62
C HIS A 261 1.38 -9.20 7.95
N TYR A 262 1.49 -10.52 8.11
CA TYR A 262 2.21 -11.11 9.23
C TYR A 262 3.72 -11.13 8.96
N TYR A 263 4.53 -11.29 10.02
CA TYR A 263 5.99 -11.27 9.92
C TYR A 263 6.68 -12.13 10.98
N GLY A 264 7.69 -12.87 10.54
CA GLY A 264 8.67 -13.58 11.35
C GLY A 264 8.30 -15.02 11.66
N ASP A 265 7.06 -15.26 12.10
CA ASP A 265 6.50 -16.57 12.48
C ASP A 265 5.46 -17.08 11.47
N VAL A 266 5.72 -16.82 10.19
CA VAL A 266 4.95 -17.30 9.03
C VAL A 266 5.71 -18.45 8.39
N GLU A 267 5.04 -19.59 8.20
CA GLU A 267 5.60 -20.73 7.48
C GLU A 267 5.77 -20.39 5.99
N LEU A 268 6.97 -20.64 5.43
CA LEU A 268 7.27 -20.30 4.05
C LEU A 268 6.36 -21.06 3.07
N GLY A 269 5.68 -20.33 2.20
CA GLY A 269 4.73 -20.89 1.24
C GLY A 269 3.32 -21.13 1.81
N ASN A 270 3.10 -20.88 3.10
CA ASN A 270 1.77 -20.98 3.72
C ASN A 270 1.00 -19.66 3.55
N VAL A 271 0.28 -19.54 2.43
CA VAL A 271 -0.47 -18.32 2.04
C VAL A 271 -1.51 -17.90 3.09
N ILE A 272 -2.09 -18.86 3.82
CA ILE A 272 -3.08 -18.61 4.88
C ILE A 272 -2.51 -17.76 6.02
N GLN A 273 -1.21 -17.87 6.27
CA GLN A 273 -0.51 -17.15 7.32
C GLN A 273 0.12 -15.84 6.86
N GLN A 274 0.15 -15.54 5.55
CA GLN A 274 0.83 -14.35 5.03
C GLN A 274 0.09 -13.05 5.38
N THR A 275 -1.24 -13.07 5.32
CA THR A 275 -2.09 -11.90 5.54
C THR A 275 -3.29 -12.21 6.40
N GLN A 276 -3.82 -11.17 7.04
CA GLN A 276 -5.19 -11.13 7.55
C GLN A 276 -6.07 -10.24 6.66
N VAL A 277 -7.38 -10.42 6.76
CA VAL A 277 -8.35 -9.46 6.21
C VAL A 277 -8.59 -8.35 7.24
N LEU A 278 -8.34 -7.10 6.85
CA LEU A 278 -8.62 -5.91 7.65
C LEU A 278 -9.82 -5.16 7.05
N ASN A 279 -11.01 -5.38 7.60
CA ASN A 279 -12.25 -4.76 7.13
C ASN A 279 -13.19 -4.21 8.24
N PRO A 280 -12.70 -3.70 9.37
CA PRO A 280 -13.60 -3.08 10.33
C PRO A 280 -14.13 -1.75 9.78
N TRP A 281 -15.36 -1.40 10.12
CA TRP A 281 -16.01 -0.18 9.62
C TRP A 281 -15.21 1.10 9.95
N TRP A 282 -14.52 1.15 11.09
CA TRP A 282 -13.77 2.34 11.53
C TRP A 282 -12.48 2.55 10.74
N MET A 283 -12.01 1.56 9.97
CA MET A 283 -10.87 1.74 9.04
C MET A 283 -11.29 2.35 7.70
N TRP A 284 -12.58 2.60 7.45
CA TRP A 284 -13.03 3.15 6.17
C TRP A 284 -12.26 4.42 5.75
N PRO A 285 -12.00 5.40 6.63
CA PRO A 285 -11.22 6.58 6.24
C PRO A 285 -9.85 6.25 5.63
N LEU A 286 -9.17 5.22 6.13
CA LEU A 286 -7.89 4.76 5.56
C LEU A 286 -8.12 3.96 4.27
N GLN A 287 -9.14 3.10 4.26
CA GLN A 287 -9.52 2.29 3.12
C GLN A 287 -9.94 3.16 1.91
N ALA A 288 -10.52 4.34 2.14
CA ALA A 288 -10.87 5.30 1.11
C ALA A 288 -9.66 5.65 0.23
N PHE A 289 -8.50 5.82 0.87
CA PHE A 289 -7.28 6.27 0.21
C PHE A 289 -6.33 5.12 -0.15
N CYS A 290 -6.72 3.86 0.08
CA CYS A 290 -6.09 2.69 -0.53
C CYS A 290 -7.06 1.83 -1.34
N PHE A 291 -8.25 2.34 -1.65
CA PHE A 291 -9.29 1.63 -2.41
C PHE A 291 -9.70 0.27 -1.83
N ASN A 292 -9.98 0.24 -0.52
CA ASN A 292 -10.40 -0.97 0.21
C ASN A 292 -9.37 -2.11 0.18
N PHE A 293 -8.09 -1.78 0.01
CA PHE A 293 -6.97 -2.72 -0.04
C PHE A 293 -6.95 -3.70 1.13
N GLY A 294 -7.17 -3.23 2.37
CA GLY A 294 -7.10 -4.10 3.55
C GLY A 294 -8.15 -5.21 3.56
N SER A 295 -9.26 -5.00 2.85
CA SER A 295 -10.32 -6.00 2.71
C SER A 295 -10.03 -7.00 1.60
N THR A 296 -9.36 -6.59 0.52
CA THR A 296 -9.25 -7.39 -0.73
C THR A 296 -7.84 -7.83 -1.09
N HIS A 297 -6.80 -7.31 -0.44
CA HIS A 297 -5.44 -7.67 -0.75
C HIS A 297 -5.11 -9.11 -0.35
N GLY A 298 -5.64 -9.63 0.76
CA GLY A 298 -5.49 -11.05 1.10
C GLY A 298 -5.99 -11.99 -0.01
N ILE A 299 -7.07 -11.62 -0.73
CA ILE A 299 -7.60 -12.37 -1.88
C ILE A 299 -6.54 -12.45 -2.99
N HIS A 300 -5.79 -11.38 -3.21
CA HIS A 300 -4.75 -11.31 -4.23
C HIS A 300 -3.62 -12.34 -4.01
N HIS A 301 -3.27 -12.64 -2.76
CA HIS A 301 -2.27 -13.67 -2.46
C HIS A 301 -2.72 -15.07 -2.88
N PHE A 302 -4.03 -15.35 -2.83
CA PHE A 302 -4.58 -16.61 -3.31
C PHE A 302 -4.77 -16.61 -4.83
N VAL A 303 -5.34 -15.55 -5.40
CA VAL A 303 -5.73 -15.47 -6.81
C VAL A 303 -5.06 -14.30 -7.54
N VAL A 304 -3.74 -14.42 -7.71
CA VAL A 304 -2.84 -13.40 -8.31
C VAL A 304 -3.26 -12.93 -9.73
N LYS A 305 -4.18 -13.61 -10.42
CA LYS A 305 -4.62 -13.24 -11.78
C LYS A 305 -5.99 -12.56 -11.81
N GLU A 306 -6.60 -12.28 -10.65
CA GLU A 306 -7.86 -11.55 -10.58
C GLU A 306 -7.60 -10.05 -10.38
N PRO A 307 -8.05 -9.18 -11.30
CA PRO A 307 -7.84 -7.74 -11.16
C PRO A 307 -8.62 -7.19 -9.98
N PHE A 308 -8.19 -6.04 -9.46
CA PHE A 308 -8.69 -5.50 -8.20
C PHE A 308 -10.23 -5.34 -8.17
N TYR A 309 -10.85 -4.92 -9.27
CA TYR A 309 -12.30 -4.76 -9.33
C TYR A 309 -13.04 -6.10 -9.26
N ILE A 310 -12.47 -7.19 -9.80
CA ILE A 310 -13.04 -8.53 -9.59
C ILE A 310 -12.84 -8.95 -8.12
N ARG A 311 -11.67 -8.69 -7.53
CA ARG A 311 -11.43 -8.96 -6.10
C ARG A 311 -12.44 -8.23 -5.20
N GLN A 312 -12.84 -7.00 -5.55
CA GLN A 312 -13.93 -6.30 -4.86
C GLN A 312 -15.28 -7.01 -5.03
N MET A 313 -15.63 -7.41 -6.26
CA MET A 313 -16.91 -8.07 -6.55
C MET A 313 -17.02 -9.47 -5.94
N THR A 314 -15.91 -10.21 -5.82
CA THR A 314 -15.87 -11.55 -5.22
C THR A 314 -15.64 -11.55 -3.71
N ALA A 315 -15.42 -10.37 -3.10
CA ALA A 315 -14.97 -10.24 -1.72
C ALA A 315 -15.85 -11.01 -0.73
N LYS A 316 -17.18 -10.97 -0.90
CA LYS A 316 -18.12 -11.70 0.00
C LYS A 316 -17.87 -13.21 0.00
N VAL A 317 -17.75 -13.82 -1.19
CA VAL A 317 -17.51 -15.26 -1.33
C VAL A 317 -16.09 -15.60 -0.85
N ALA A 318 -15.11 -14.80 -1.26
CA ALA A 318 -13.71 -14.98 -0.86
C ALA A 318 -13.56 -14.90 0.66
N HIS A 319 -14.14 -13.91 1.34
CA HIS A 319 -14.08 -13.78 2.78
C HIS A 319 -14.71 -14.96 3.52
N SER A 320 -15.81 -15.50 3.00
CA SER A 320 -16.47 -16.67 3.59
C SER A 320 -15.53 -17.88 3.59
N VAL A 321 -15.00 -18.27 2.41
CA VAL A 321 -14.11 -19.43 2.30
C VAL A 321 -12.76 -19.18 2.98
N MET A 322 -12.23 -17.96 2.93
CA MET A 322 -10.99 -17.60 3.63
C MET A 322 -11.14 -17.79 5.14
N ARG A 323 -12.26 -17.35 5.72
CA ARG A 323 -12.56 -17.55 7.15
C ARG A 323 -12.72 -19.02 7.51
N GLU A 324 -13.46 -19.77 6.70
CA GLU A 324 -13.67 -21.21 6.88
C GLU A 324 -12.33 -21.99 6.87
N MET A 325 -11.41 -21.58 6.00
CA MET A 325 -10.10 -22.21 5.84
C MET A 325 -9.02 -21.67 6.80
N GLY A 326 -9.39 -20.75 7.70
CA GLY A 326 -8.55 -20.31 8.82
C GLY A 326 -7.71 -19.05 8.57
N VAL A 327 -8.00 -18.25 7.54
CA VAL A 327 -7.43 -16.90 7.40
C VAL A 327 -8.01 -16.01 8.50
N ARG A 328 -7.14 -15.27 9.19
CA ARG A 328 -7.53 -14.37 10.28
C ARG A 328 -8.19 -13.10 9.74
N PHE A 329 -9.10 -12.55 10.53
CA PHE A 329 -9.79 -11.29 10.24
C PHE A 329 -9.63 -10.37 11.43
N ASN A 330 -9.28 -9.12 11.19
CA ASN A 330 -9.30 -8.07 12.20
C ASN A 330 -8.51 -8.44 13.49
N ASP A 331 -7.40 -9.16 13.33
CA ASP A 331 -6.42 -9.42 14.39
C ASP A 331 -5.63 -8.14 14.67
N PHE A 332 -6.25 -7.24 15.43
CA PHE A 332 -5.63 -6.00 15.91
C PHE A 332 -4.53 -6.25 16.94
N GLY A 333 -4.32 -7.49 17.38
CA GLY A 333 -3.21 -7.81 18.24
C GLY A 333 -1.86 -7.67 17.52
N THR A 334 -1.83 -7.64 16.18
CA THR A 334 -0.60 -7.40 15.39
C THR A 334 0.07 -6.06 15.71
N PHE A 335 -0.71 -5.05 16.14
CA PHE A 335 -0.20 -3.75 16.57
C PHE A 335 0.71 -3.87 17.80
N ALA A 336 0.38 -4.76 18.74
CA ALA A 336 1.20 -4.99 19.93
C ALA A 336 2.37 -5.95 19.67
N ARG A 337 2.23 -6.84 18.66
CA ARG A 337 3.18 -7.94 18.42
C ARG A 337 4.15 -7.70 17.27
N ALA A 338 4.29 -6.47 16.81
CA ALA A 338 5.10 -6.13 15.64
C ALA A 338 4.81 -7.10 14.46
N ASN A 339 3.52 -7.28 14.14
CA ASN A 339 3.05 -8.11 13.05
C ASN A 339 3.28 -9.63 13.17
N ARG A 340 3.67 -10.15 14.33
CA ARG A 340 3.73 -11.60 14.54
C ARG A 340 2.35 -12.25 14.53
N LEU A 341 2.27 -13.41 13.88
CA LEU A 341 1.09 -14.27 13.84
C LEU A 341 0.75 -14.74 15.24
N GLU A 342 1.70 -15.37 15.93
CA GLU A 342 1.48 -15.89 17.27
C GLU A 342 1.78 -14.84 18.34
N ARG A 343 1.12 -15.00 19.50
CA ARG A 343 1.55 -14.32 20.72
C ARG A 343 2.86 -14.95 21.14
N GLN A 344 3.93 -14.15 21.27
CA GLN A 344 5.12 -14.62 21.96
C GLN A 344 4.68 -15.09 23.35
N ALA A 345 5.00 -16.34 23.69
CA ALA A 345 4.87 -16.78 25.07
C ALA A 345 5.68 -15.79 25.92
N GLN A 346 5.05 -15.22 26.94
CA GLN A 346 5.84 -14.54 27.97
C GLN A 346 6.87 -15.55 28.45
N PRO A 347 8.15 -15.17 28.65
CA PRO A 347 9.03 -16.01 29.43
C PRO A 347 8.28 -16.30 30.72
N GLU A 348 8.02 -17.58 31.02
CA GLU A 348 7.55 -17.96 32.34
C GLU A 348 8.49 -17.27 33.32
N ALA A 349 7.97 -16.30 34.07
CA ALA A 349 8.71 -15.77 35.18
C ALA A 349 9.10 -16.99 36.01
N GLU A 350 10.39 -17.21 36.19
CA GLU A 350 10.95 -18.19 37.12
C GLU A 350 10.32 -17.95 38.50
N LEU A 351 9.16 -18.56 38.73
CA LEU A 351 8.67 -18.95 40.04
C LEU A 351 9.19 -20.36 40.29
N ALA A 352 10.50 -20.53 40.13
CA ALA A 352 11.22 -21.67 40.67
C ALA A 352 11.46 -21.38 42.16
N PHE A 353 10.48 -21.82 42.97
CA PHE A 353 10.69 -22.36 44.31
C PHE A 353 11.75 -21.67 45.21
N SER A 354 11.39 -20.51 45.78
CA SER A 354 11.78 -20.20 47.16
C SER A 354 10.76 -20.86 48.10
N LYS A 355 10.83 -22.18 48.23
CA LYS A 355 10.27 -22.97 49.35
C LYS A 355 11.00 -24.31 49.43
N GLN A 356 12.16 -24.30 50.06
CA GLN A 356 12.50 -25.12 51.23
C GLN A 356 13.90 -24.76 51.74
#